data_AF-A0A1Q7R6S9-F1
#
_entry.id   AF-A0A1Q7R6S9-F1
#
_cell.length_a   1.000
_cell.length_b   1.000
_cell.length_c   1.000
_cell.angle_alpha   90.00
_cell.angle_beta   90.00
_cell.angle_gamma   90.00
#
_symmetry.space_group_name_H-M   'P 1'
#
loop_
_entity.id
_entity.type
_entity.pdbx_description
1 polymer ?
#
loop_
_entity_poly.entity_id
_entity_poly.type
_entity_poly.pdbx_seq_one_letter_code
_entity_poly.pdbx_strand_id
1 'polypeptide(L)' 'MVRDAKILREFEKSTVRRSRPNYRRNVRIAWALLRQARRMGKFPPRNKLEGIEIDIRYAKAINGVR' A
#
# COMPACT_ATOMS: atom_id res chain seq x y z
N MET A 1 17.93 -4.59 19.20
CA MET A 1 18.06 -3.25 18.60
C MET A 1 19.50 -3.07 18.16
N VAL A 2 19.73 -2.59 16.93
CA VAL A 2 21.09 -2.28 16.47
C VAL A 2 21.54 -0.98 17.13
N ARG A 3 22.75 -0.97 17.70
CA ARG A 3 23.27 0.14 18.51
C ARG A 3 23.76 1.32 17.67
N ASP A 4 24.15 1.06 16.42
CA ASP A 4 24.65 2.05 15.48
C ASP A 4 23.85 2.02 14.18
N ALA A 5 23.02 3.05 13.98
CA ALA A 5 22.17 3.19 12.81
C ALA A 5 22.97 3.51 11.52
N LYS A 6 24.16 4.12 11.63
CA LYS A 6 24.99 4.47 10.48
C LYS A 6 25.62 3.23 9.88
N ILE A 7 26.21 2.37 10.72
CA ILE A 7 26.79 1.08 10.30
C ILE A 7 25.72 0.21 9.63
N LEU A 8 24.52 0.12 10.22
CA LEU A 8 23.42 -0.64 9.63
C LEU A 8 23.06 -0.11 8.24
N ARG A 9 22.93 1.21 8.10
CA ARG A 9 22.54 1.83 6.84
C ARG A 9 23.60 1.64 5.74
N GLU A 10 24.87 1.69 6.09
CA GLU A 10 25.97 1.40 5.17
C GLU A 10 25.97 -0.07 4.75
N PHE A 11 25.75 -0.98 5.69
CA PHE A 11 25.58 -2.41 5.42
C PHE A 11 24.41 -2.69 4.47
N GLU A 12 23.24 -2.11 4.72
CA GLU A 12 22.05 -2.25 3.87
C GLU A 12 22.31 -1.73 2.45
N LYS A 13 22.88 -0.54 2.32
CA LYS A 13 23.28 0.02 1.01
C LYS A 13 24.24 -0.90 0.27
N SER A 14 25.25 -1.44 0.97
CA SER A 14 26.23 -2.35 0.38
C SER A 14 25.59 -3.66 -0.08
N THR A 15 24.63 -4.17 0.69
CA THR A 15 23.87 -5.39 0.39
C THR A 15 23.01 -5.20 -0.86
N VAL A 16 22.27 -4.09 -0.93
CA VAL A 16 21.46 -3.74 -2.11
C VAL A 16 22.34 -3.61 -3.35
N ARG A 17 23.49 -2.95 -3.26
CA ARG A 17 24.42 -2.77 -4.39
C ARG A 17 24.99 -4.09 -4.91
N ARG A 18 25.22 -5.06 -4.04
CA ARG A 18 25.77 -6.39 -4.40
C ARG A 18 24.69 -7.35 -4.91
N SER A 19 23.43 -7.14 -4.52
CA SER A 19 22.31 -7.98 -4.95
C SER A 19 21.77 -7.53 -6.32
N ARG A 20 21.64 -8.46 -7.28
CA ARG A 20 20.89 -8.18 -8.51
C ARG A 20 19.40 -8.07 -8.19
N PRO A 21 18.69 -7.01 -8.61
CA PRO A 21 17.26 -6.89 -8.38
C PRO A 21 16.51 -8.00 -9.12
N ASN A 22 15.69 -8.76 -8.38
CA ASN A 22 14.81 -9.76 -8.97
C ASN A 22 13.44 -9.12 -9.23
N TYR A 23 13.20 -8.74 -10.49
CA TYR A 23 11.97 -8.07 -10.91
C TYR A 23 10.70 -8.82 -10.47
N ARG A 24 10.62 -10.14 -10.75
CA ARG A 24 9.43 -10.95 -10.40
C ARG A 24 9.17 -10.96 -8.90
N ARG A 25 10.23 -11.11 -8.09
CA ARG A 25 10.13 -11.07 -6.63
C ARG A 25 9.66 -9.70 -6.14
N ASN A 26 10.23 -8.63 -6.67
CA ASN A 26 9.92 -7.26 -6.26
C ASN A 26 8.47 -6.88 -6.59
N VAL A 27 8.00 -7.20 -7.80
CA VAL A 27 6.61 -6.99 -8.20
C VAL A 27 5.66 -7.77 -7.30
N ARG A 28 5.97 -9.02 -6.97
CA ARG A 28 5.15 -9.82 -6.04
C ARG A 28 5.03 -9.17 -4.66
N ILE A 29 6.15 -8.67 -4.13
CA ILE A 29 6.16 -7.96 -2.83
C ILE A 29 5.33 -6.68 -2.91
N ALA A 30 5.51 -5.88 -3.96
CA ALA A 30 4.75 -4.64 -4.17
C ALA A 30 3.23 -4.89 -4.21
N TRP A 31 2.78 -5.90 -4.95
CA TRP A 31 1.36 -6.28 -5.00
C TRP A 31 0.82 -6.79 -3.66
N ALA A 32 1.63 -7.51 -2.89
CA ALA A 32 1.24 -7.96 -1.55
C ALA A 32 1.04 -6.78 -0.60
N LEU A 33 1.98 -5.82 -0.59
CA LEU A 33 1.89 -4.60 0.20
C LEU A 33 0.68 -3.76 -0.21
N LEU A 34 0.44 -3.56 -1.51
CA LEU A 34 -0.72 -2.82 -2.00
C LEU A 34 -2.04 -3.47 -1.56
N ARG A 35 -2.14 -4.80 -1.61
CA ARG A 35 -3.32 -5.53 -1.14
C ARG A 35 -3.56 -5.30 0.36
N GLN A 36 -2.50 -5.33 1.16
CA GLN A 36 -2.60 -5.06 2.59
C GLN A 36 -2.99 -3.62 2.88
N ALA A 37 -2.39 -2.65 2.19
CA ALA A 37 -2.68 -1.23 2.38
C ALA A 37 -4.15 -0.89 2.04
N ARG A 38 -4.70 -1.55 1.00
CA ARG A 38 -6.14 -1.48 0.67
C ARG A 38 -7.03 -2.05 1.77
N ARG A 39 -6.69 -3.23 2.31
CA ARG A 39 -7.43 -3.83 3.43
C ARG A 39 -7.43 -2.96 4.69
N MET A 40 -6.35 -2.20 4.90
CA MET A 40 -6.24 -1.25 6.01
C MET A 40 -6.94 0.10 5.74
N GLY A 41 -7.62 0.26 4.59
CA GLY A 41 -8.28 1.51 4.21
C GLY A 41 -7.32 2.68 3.95
N LYS A 42 -6.01 2.42 3.80
CA LYS A 42 -4.99 3.46 3.54
C LYS A 42 -4.83 3.76 2.06
N PHE A 43 -5.34 2.89 1.19
CA PHE A 43 -5.34 3.04 -0.25
C PHE A 43 -6.73 2.79 -0.83
N PRO A 44 -7.08 3.43 -1.96
CA PRO A 44 -8.34 3.19 -2.63
C PRO A 44 -8.54 1.71 -2.96
N PRO A 45 -9.78 1.20 -2.84
CA PRO A 45 -10.11 -0.17 -3.20
C PRO A 45 -9.72 -0.47 -4.64
N ARG A 46 -9.57 -1.77 -4.94
CA ARG A 46 -9.24 -2.18 -6.31
C ARG A 46 -10.40 -1.89 -7.25
N ASN A 47 -11.62 -2.14 -6.79
CA ASN A 47 -12.84 -1.73 -7.46
C ASN A 47 -13.21 -0.33 -6.96
N LYS A 48 -13.25 0.66 -7.86
CA LYS A 48 -13.59 2.04 -7.51
C LYS A 48 -15.04 2.21 -7.05
N LEU A 49 -15.91 1.26 -7.39
CA LEU A 49 -17.32 1.24 -7.01
C LEU A 49 -17.56 0.49 -5.70
N GLU A 50 -16.52 -0.08 -5.08
CA GLU A 50 -16.65 -0.78 -3.80
C GLU A 50 -17.10 0.20 -2.72
N GLY A 51 -18.31 0.01 -2.20
CA GLY A 51 -18.93 0.88 -1.18
C GLY A 51 -19.73 2.06 -1.72
N ILE A 52 -19.88 2.19 -3.05
CA ILE A 52 -20.57 3.33 -3.67
C ILE A 52 -22.05 3.41 -3.29
N GLU A 53 -22.70 2.30 -2.92
CA GLU A 53 -24.10 2.29 -2.51
C GLU A 53 -24.32 3.13 -1.24
N ILE A 54 -23.34 3.12 -0.33
CA ILE A 54 -23.36 3.91 0.90
C ILE A 54 -23.21 5.39 0.56
N ASP A 55 -22.28 5.74 -0.32
CA ASP A 55 -22.07 7.12 -0.77
C ASP A 55 -23.32 7.68 -1.47
N ILE A 56 -23.94 6.90 -2.36
CA ILE A 56 -25.20 7.26 -3.03
C ILE A 56 -26.31 7.47 -1.99
N ARG A 57 -26.42 6.60 -0.98
CA ARG A 57 -27.42 6.72 0.08
C ARG A 57 -27.24 7.99 0.90
N TYR A 58 -26.00 8.33 1.29
CA TYR A 58 -25.72 9.59 1.99
C TYR A 58 -26.00 10.81 1.12
N ALA A 59 -25.59 10.78 -0.15
CA ALA A 59 -25.84 11.87 -1.09
C ALA A 59 -27.35 12.12 -1.27
N LYS A 60 -28.16 11.06 -1.40
CA LYS A 60 -29.63 11.17 -1.46
C LYS A 60 -30.22 11.79 -0.19
N ALA A 61 -29.76 11.35 0.98
CA ALA A 61 -30.23 11.87 2.26
C ALA A 61 -29.88 13.36 2.46
N ILE A 62 -28.65 13.77 2.13
CA ILE A 62 -28.17 15.15 2.25
C ILE A 62 -28.89 16.08 1.27
N ASN A 63 -29.05 15.63 0.02
CA ASN A 63 -29.65 16.46 -1.03
C ASN A 63 -31.19 16.43 -1.01
N GLY A 64 -31.82 15.68 -0.10
CA GLY A 64 -33.27 15.54 -0.03
C GLY A 64 -33.88 14.87 -1.27
N VAL A 65 -33.07 14.17 -2.07
CA VAL A 65 -33.50 13.48 -3.29
C VAL A 65 -34.02 12.10 -2.88
N ARG A 66 -35.34 11.92 -2.97
CA ARG A 66 -36.01 10.60 -2.79
C ARG A 66 -35.84 9.76 -4.05
#